data_AF-A0A0H2REK9-F1
#
_entry.id   AF-A0A0H2REK9-F1
#
_cell.length_a   1.000
_cell.length_b   1.000
_cell.length_c   1.000
_cell.angle_alpha   90.00
_cell.angle_beta   90.00
_cell.angle_gamma   90.00
#
_symmetry.space_group_name_H-M   'P 1'
#
loop_
_entity.id
_entity.type
_entity.pdbx_description
1 polymer ?
#
loop_
_entity_poly.entity_id
_entity_poly.type
_entity_poly.pdbx_seq_one_letter_code
_entity_poly.pdbx_strand_id
1 'polypeptide(L)'
;MKRRWEPIADISFATEDVVLTQSDMDPSNFGVAADGRPIIYDAASIRGLPISLADYTLLRTTPFARVVAGCLFSRDDMLACWGSPNLVSLAEVKKYLGGAFDDTLGLDANGDVPSAPASAYSSVVTHPVMATVRW
;
A
#
# COMPACT_ATOMS: atom_id res chain seq x y z
N MET A 1 -20.60 -16.45 5.06
CA MET A 1 -20.15 -16.75 3.68
C MET A 1 -18.65 -16.47 3.59
N LYS A 2 -17.82 -17.48 3.27
CA LYS A 2 -16.40 -17.22 2.96
C LYS A 2 -16.33 -16.60 1.56
N ARG A 3 -15.84 -15.36 1.46
CA ARG A 3 -15.67 -14.68 0.17
C ARG A 3 -14.64 -15.48 -0.63
N ARG A 4 -15.03 -16.03 -1.78
CA ARG A 4 -14.11 -16.76 -2.66
C ARG A 4 -13.30 -15.72 -3.42
N TRP A 5 -12.04 -15.64 -3.05
CA TRP A 5 -11.06 -14.74 -3.61
C TRP A 5 -10.51 -15.34 -4.91
N GLU A 6 -10.59 -14.62 -6.02
CA GLU A 6 -9.99 -15.03 -7.30
C GLU A 6 -8.46 -14.86 -7.24
N PRO A 7 -7.68 -15.78 -7.83
CA PRO A 7 -6.22 -15.63 -7.86
C PRO A 7 -5.81 -14.29 -8.48
N ILE A 8 -4.99 -13.52 -7.75
CA ILE A 8 -4.40 -12.28 -8.26
C ILE A 8 -3.28 -12.69 -9.23
N ALA A 9 -3.27 -12.10 -10.42
CA ALA A 9 -2.19 -12.34 -11.39
C ALA A 9 -0.85 -11.81 -10.87
N ASP A 10 0.24 -12.50 -11.20
CA ASP A 10 1.58 -12.14 -10.75
C ASP A 10 1.93 -10.69 -11.15
N ILE A 11 2.53 -9.98 -10.19
CA ILE A 11 3.08 -8.64 -10.40
C ILE A 11 4.58 -8.81 -10.69
N SER A 12 5.05 -8.24 -11.79
CA SER A 12 6.47 -8.30 -12.16
C SER A 12 7.04 -6.90 -12.35
N PHE A 13 8.05 -6.55 -11.54
CA PHE A 13 8.79 -5.28 -11.66
C PHE A 13 10.18 -5.44 -12.30
N ALA A 14 10.56 -6.66 -12.69
CA ALA A 14 11.94 -7.00 -13.00
C ALA A 14 12.53 -6.22 -14.20
N THR A 15 11.66 -5.74 -15.10
CA THR A 15 12.01 -5.01 -16.31
C THR A 15 11.51 -3.56 -16.30
N GLU A 16 10.94 -3.10 -15.18
CA GLU A 16 10.46 -1.72 -15.10
C GLU A 16 11.60 -0.79 -14.72
N ASP A 17 11.60 0.39 -15.32
CA ASP A 17 12.44 1.48 -14.85
C ASP A 17 12.03 1.91 -13.44
N VAL A 18 13.00 2.44 -12.69
CA VAL A 18 12.79 2.98 -11.35
C VAL A 18 12.78 4.50 -11.43
N VAL A 19 11.71 5.10 -10.90
CA VAL A 19 11.54 6.54 -10.82
C VAL A 19 11.62 7.01 -9.37
N LEU A 20 12.32 8.11 -9.14
CA LEU A 20 12.32 8.77 -7.83
C LEU A 20 11.03 9.57 -7.70
N THR A 21 10.20 9.23 -6.71
CA THR A 21 8.89 9.87 -6.52
C THR A 21 8.59 10.09 -5.04
N GLN A 22 7.75 11.09 -4.77
CA GLN A 22 7.10 11.24 -3.47
C GLN A 22 5.97 10.21 -3.39
N SER A 23 6.24 9.11 -2.69
CA SER A 23 5.30 7.98 -2.63
C SER A 23 4.09 8.24 -1.72
N ASP A 24 4.22 9.18 -0.77
CA ASP A 24 3.13 9.60 0.09
C ASP A 24 2.51 10.90 -0.43
N MET A 25 1.55 10.76 -1.33
CA MET A 25 0.86 11.86 -2.00
C MET A 25 -0.26 12.47 -1.13
N ASP A 26 -0.01 12.63 0.16
CA ASP A 26 -0.90 13.36 1.06
C ASP A 26 -0.68 14.88 0.90
N PRO A 27 -1.74 15.72 0.87
CA PRO A 27 -1.60 17.17 0.76
C PRO A 27 -0.66 17.81 1.80
N SER A 28 -0.56 17.25 3.00
CA SER A 28 0.30 17.77 4.07
C SER A 28 1.80 17.68 3.73
N ASN A 29 2.17 16.80 2.79
CA ASN A 29 3.54 16.67 2.29
C ASN A 29 3.88 17.71 1.20
N PHE A 30 2.96 18.61 0.87
CA PHE A 30 3.16 19.64 -0.15
C PHE A 30 2.84 21.03 0.39
N GLY A 31 3.57 22.02 -0.09
CA GLY A 31 3.36 23.41 0.29
C GLY A 31 3.76 24.37 -0.82
N VAL A 32 3.48 25.64 -0.56
CA VAL A 32 3.90 26.75 -1.41
C VAL A 32 4.60 27.77 -0.51
N ALA A 33 5.83 28.13 -0.87
CA ALA A 33 6.59 29.16 -0.19
C ALA A 33 5.92 30.55 -0.34
N ALA A 34 6.32 31.51 0.48
CA ALA A 34 5.81 32.89 0.38
C ALA A 34 6.08 33.56 -0.99
N ASP A 35 7.12 33.10 -1.70
CA ASP A 35 7.49 33.57 -3.05
C ASP A 35 6.83 32.75 -4.18
N GLY A 36 5.91 31.83 -3.85
CA GLY A 36 5.19 31.00 -4.82
C GLY A 36 5.92 29.74 -5.27
N ARG A 37 7.14 29.47 -4.79
CA ARG A 37 7.84 28.21 -5.14
C ARG A 37 7.15 27.00 -4.48
N PRO A 38 7.00 25.87 -5.20
CA PRO A 38 6.50 24.64 -4.60
C PRO A 38 7.54 24.07 -3.62
N ILE A 39 7.05 23.53 -2.51
CA ILE A 39 7.84 22.83 -1.50
C ILE A 39 7.28 21.42 -1.34
N ILE A 40 8.18 20.43 -1.26
CA ILE A 40 7.85 19.07 -0.86
C ILE A 40 8.41 18.86 0.55
N TYR A 41 7.55 18.44 1.46
CA TYR A 41 7.90 18.03 2.82
C TYR A 41 8.04 16.51 2.89
N ASP A 42 8.48 16.04 4.05
CA ASP A 42 8.73 14.62 4.32
C ASP A 42 9.61 13.96 3.25
N ALA A 43 10.87 14.39 3.18
CA ALA A 43 11.83 13.81 2.24
C ALA A 43 12.07 12.30 2.46
N ALA A 44 11.70 11.75 3.62
CA ALA A 44 11.85 10.33 3.92
C ALA A 44 10.88 9.45 3.12
N SER A 45 9.76 10.00 2.63
CA SER A 45 8.81 9.31 1.75
C SER A 45 9.17 9.43 0.26
N ILE A 46 10.21 10.20 -0.08
CA ILE A 46 10.81 10.21 -1.42
C ILE A 46 11.66 8.96 -1.60
N ARG A 47 11.30 8.12 -2.57
CA ARG A 47 12.00 6.85 -2.83
C ARG A 47 11.91 6.44 -4.28
N GLY A 48 12.86 5.60 -4.70
CA GLY A 48 12.82 4.94 -5.99
C GLY A 48 11.75 3.86 -6.00
N LEU A 49 10.80 3.96 -6.92
CA LEU A 49 9.76 2.95 -7.13
C LEU A 49 9.75 2.49 -8.60
N PRO A 50 9.42 1.21 -8.87
CA PRO A 50 9.05 0.78 -10.21
C PRO A 50 7.91 1.66 -10.76
N ILE A 51 7.95 1.99 -12.06
CA ILE A 51 6.98 2.91 -12.68
C ILE A 51 5.54 2.52 -12.38
N SER A 52 5.16 1.25 -12.51
CA SER A 52 3.77 0.86 -12.30
C SER A 52 3.31 1.07 -10.85
N LEU A 53 4.21 0.93 -9.89
CA LEU A 53 3.92 1.20 -8.48
C LEU A 53 3.85 2.71 -8.22
N ALA A 54 4.73 3.51 -8.83
CA ALA A 54 4.66 4.97 -8.77
C ALA A 54 3.35 5.50 -9.37
N ASP A 55 2.98 5.05 -10.56
CA ASP A 55 1.73 5.38 -11.23
C ASP A 55 0.51 4.97 -10.39
N TYR A 56 0.57 3.80 -9.76
CA TYR A 56 -0.47 3.36 -8.85
C TYR A 56 -0.62 4.31 -7.67
N THR A 57 0.50 4.75 -7.07
CA THR A 57 0.48 5.73 -5.98
C THR A 57 -0.13 7.07 -6.41
N LEU A 58 0.05 7.48 -7.66
CA LEU A 58 -0.54 8.72 -8.20
C LEU A 58 -2.02 8.56 -8.56
N LEU A 59 -2.41 7.46 -9.20
CA LEU A 59 -3.72 7.31 -9.82
C LEU A 59 -4.81 6.78 -8.86
N ARG A 60 -4.44 6.04 -7.81
CA ARG A 60 -5.40 5.21 -7.04
C ARG A 60 -5.34 5.34 -5.52
N THR A 61 -4.53 6.25 -4.96
CA THR A 61 -4.38 6.40 -3.50
C THR A 61 -5.32 7.44 -2.90
N THR A 62 -5.19 8.71 -3.27
CA THR A 62 -5.92 9.85 -2.66
C THR A 62 -6.57 10.74 -3.72
N PRO A 63 -7.61 11.53 -3.37
CA PRO A 63 -8.18 12.54 -4.26
C PRO A 63 -7.15 13.56 -4.74
N PHE A 64 -6.24 13.97 -3.86
CA PHE A 64 -5.14 14.88 -4.20
C PHE A 64 -4.20 14.28 -5.24
N ALA A 65 -3.76 13.04 -5.02
CA ALA A 65 -2.90 12.33 -5.96
C ALA A 65 -3.52 12.25 -7.36
N ARG A 66 -4.84 12.02 -7.46
CA ARG A 66 -5.57 12.02 -8.75
C ARG A 66 -5.59 13.38 -9.44
N VAL A 67 -5.72 14.47 -8.68
CA VAL A 67 -5.63 15.82 -9.25
C VAL A 67 -4.23 16.06 -9.79
N VAL A 68 -3.19 15.70 -9.04
CA VAL A 68 -1.80 15.79 -9.50
C VAL A 68 -1.58 14.94 -10.75
N ALA A 69 -2.09 13.71 -10.78
CA ALA A 69 -2.01 12.84 -11.95
C ALA A 69 -2.68 13.47 -13.19
N GLY A 70 -3.83 14.14 -13.02
CA GLY A 70 -4.50 14.85 -14.11
C GLY A 70 -3.72 16.05 -14.67
N CYS A 71 -2.75 16.57 -13.91
CA CYS A 71 -1.82 17.60 -14.40
C CYS A 71 -0.60 17.01 -15.13
N LEU A 72 -0.29 15.74 -14.91
CA LEU A 72 0.93 15.08 -15.43
C LEU A 72 0.63 14.19 -16.64
N PHE A 73 -0.52 13.54 -16.67
CA PHE A 73 -0.89 12.56 -17.68
C PHE A 73 -1.97 13.11 -18.60
N SER A 74 -1.82 12.85 -19.90
CA SER A 74 -2.97 12.99 -20.80
C SER A 74 -4.03 11.95 -20.45
N ARG A 75 -5.25 12.14 -20.98
CA ARG A 75 -6.31 11.15 -20.81
C ARG A 75 -5.92 9.78 -21.38
N ASP A 76 -5.21 9.77 -22.50
CA ASP A 76 -4.78 8.54 -23.15
C ASP A 76 -3.69 7.83 -22.33
N ASP A 77 -2.76 8.58 -21.73
CA ASP A 77 -1.75 8.01 -20.82
C ASP A 77 -2.42 7.39 -19.60
N MET A 78 -3.39 8.06 -18.98
CA MET A 78 -4.11 7.50 -17.83
C MET A 78 -4.86 6.21 -18.19
N LEU A 79 -5.47 6.14 -19.38
CA LEU A 79 -6.15 4.93 -19.86
C LEU A 79 -5.15 3.80 -20.11
N ALA A 80 -3.99 4.10 -20.70
CA ALA A 80 -2.92 3.12 -20.89
C ALA A 80 -2.40 2.59 -19.55
N CYS A 81 -2.13 3.46 -18.58
CA CYS A 81 -1.70 3.08 -17.23
C CYS A 81 -2.75 2.19 -16.54
N TRP A 82 -4.05 2.52 -16.64
CA TRP A 82 -5.11 1.69 -16.06
C TRP A 82 -5.28 0.32 -16.71
N GLY A 83 -4.86 0.18 -17.98
CA GLY A 83 -4.82 -1.09 -18.69
C GLY A 83 -3.61 -1.95 -18.38
N SER A 84 -2.62 -1.44 -17.63
CA SER A 84 -1.42 -2.20 -17.28
C SER A 84 -1.75 -3.37 -16.35
N PRO A 85 -1.28 -4.60 -16.67
CA PRO A 85 -1.50 -5.79 -15.84
C PRO A 85 -1.06 -5.58 -14.38
N ASN A 86 0.08 -4.92 -14.16
CA ASN A 86 0.59 -4.65 -12.82
C ASN A 86 -0.35 -3.71 -12.04
N LEU A 87 -0.90 -2.68 -12.69
CA LEU A 87 -1.81 -1.74 -12.03
C LEU A 87 -3.13 -2.41 -11.62
N VAL A 88 -3.64 -3.32 -12.47
CA VAL A 88 -4.83 -4.12 -12.18
C VAL A 88 -4.57 -5.04 -10.99
N SER A 89 -3.47 -5.78 -10.98
CA SER A 89 -3.11 -6.66 -9.86
C SER A 89 -2.86 -5.87 -8.57
N LEU A 90 -2.19 -4.72 -8.61
CA LEU A 90 -2.00 -3.83 -7.46
C LEU A 90 -3.34 -3.32 -6.91
N ALA A 91 -4.31 -3.02 -7.77
CA ALA A 91 -5.65 -2.64 -7.34
C ALA A 91 -6.36 -3.77 -6.60
N GLU A 92 -6.23 -5.01 -7.07
CA GLU A 92 -6.76 -6.18 -6.37
C GLU A 92 -6.02 -6.41 -5.04
N VAL A 93 -4.68 -6.37 -5.01
CA VAL A 93 -3.91 -6.48 -3.75
C VAL A 93 -4.40 -5.47 -2.71
N LYS A 94 -4.63 -4.20 -3.08
CA LYS A 94 -5.19 -3.20 -2.16
C LYS A 94 -6.58 -3.57 -1.67
N LYS A 95 -7.46 -4.12 -2.50
CA LYS A 95 -8.80 -4.57 -2.05
C LYS A 95 -8.70 -5.74 -1.07
N TYR A 96 -7.76 -6.65 -1.29
CA TYR A 96 -7.50 -7.76 -0.39
C TYR A 96 -6.96 -7.27 0.94
N LEU A 97 -5.94 -6.41 0.91
CA LEU A 97 -5.37 -5.81 2.10
C LEU A 97 -6.40 -4.96 2.85
N GLY A 98 -7.15 -4.11 2.16
CA GLY A 98 -8.20 -3.27 2.75
C GLY A 98 -9.44 -4.06 3.20
N GLY A 99 -9.71 -5.21 2.60
CA GLY A 99 -10.78 -6.13 3.02
C GLY A 99 -10.37 -7.11 4.12
N ALA A 100 -9.05 -7.33 4.29
CA ALA A 100 -8.44 -8.08 5.38
C ALA A 100 -7.96 -7.17 6.53
N PHE A 101 -8.04 -5.85 6.34
CA PHE A 101 -7.76 -4.86 7.38
C PHE A 101 -8.92 -4.91 8.37
N ASP A 102 -8.73 -5.68 9.42
CA ASP A 102 -9.50 -5.50 10.65
C ASP A 102 -9.01 -4.20 11.28
N ASP A 103 -9.80 -3.12 11.15
CA ASP A 103 -9.51 -1.82 11.78
C ASP A 103 -9.33 -1.93 13.31
N THR A 104 -9.79 -3.02 13.91
CA THR A 104 -9.63 -3.30 15.34
C THR A 104 -8.36 -4.07 15.67
N LEU A 105 -7.66 -4.64 14.68
CA LEU A 105 -6.53 -5.58 14.90
C LEU A 105 -6.88 -6.76 15.82
N GLY A 106 -8.16 -7.12 15.94
CA GLY A 106 -8.65 -8.07 16.93
C GLY A 106 -8.59 -7.55 18.37
N LEU A 107 -8.58 -6.23 18.57
CA LEU A 107 -8.60 -5.55 19.86
C LEU A 107 -10.00 -5.00 20.15
N ASP A 108 -10.36 -4.91 21.43
CA ASP A 108 -11.61 -4.28 21.85
C ASP A 108 -11.51 -2.74 21.81
N ALA A 109 -12.59 -2.07 22.20
CA ALA A 109 -12.65 -0.60 22.22
C ALA A 109 -11.65 0.06 23.19
N ASN A 110 -11.01 -0.71 24.07
CA ASN A 110 -9.97 -0.26 24.99
C ASN A 110 -8.56 -0.60 24.49
N GLY A 111 -8.43 -1.32 23.37
CA GLY A 111 -7.16 -1.79 22.83
C GLY A 111 -6.67 -3.11 23.42
N ASP A 112 -7.54 -3.85 24.11
CA ASP A 112 -7.21 -5.15 24.71
C ASP A 112 -7.57 -6.31 23.78
N VAL A 113 -6.75 -7.37 23.77
CA VAL A 113 -7.09 -8.62 23.07
C VAL A 113 -8.23 -9.29 23.83
N PRO A 114 -9.39 -9.58 23.20
CA PRO A 114 -10.50 -10.27 23.85
C PRO A 114 -10.00 -11.60 24.44
N SER A 115 -10.18 -11.79 25.73
CA SER A 115 -9.78 -13.02 26.40
C SER A 115 -10.51 -14.19 25.73
N ALA A 116 -9.76 -15.07 25.08
CA ALA A 116 -10.32 -16.24 24.42
C ALA A 116 -11.16 -17.04 25.43
N PRO A 117 -12.33 -17.57 25.04
CA PRO A 117 -13.09 -18.44 25.92
C PRO A 117 -12.20 -19.62 26.33
N ALA A 118 -12.07 -19.84 27.63
CA ALA A 118 -11.31 -20.91 28.23
C ALA A 118 -11.96 -22.27 27.91
N SER A 119 -11.76 -22.80 26.71
CA SER A 119 -11.89 -24.22 26.40
C SER A 119 -11.40 -24.50 24.98
N ALA A 120 -10.69 -25.62 24.84
CA ALA A 120 -10.29 -26.28 23.60
C ALA A 120 -8.88 -25.97 23.04
N TYR A 121 -7.84 -26.04 23.86
CA TYR A 121 -6.60 -26.76 23.45
C TYR A 121 -6.00 -27.48 24.65
N SER A 122 -6.50 -28.71 24.86
CA SER A 122 -5.79 -29.72 25.63
C SER A 122 -4.81 -30.44 24.71
N SER A 123 -3.58 -30.58 25.22
CA SER A 123 -2.52 -31.52 24.86
C SER A 123 -1.53 -31.20 23.72
N VAL A 124 -0.27 -30.96 24.15
CA VAL A 124 1.00 -31.65 23.76
C VAL A 124 1.41 -31.48 22.27
N VAL A 125 2.54 -30.84 21.92
CA VAL A 125 3.93 -31.31 22.07
C VAL A 125 4.92 -30.11 21.99
N THR A 126 5.97 -30.21 22.81
CA THR A 126 7.20 -29.40 22.89
C THR A 126 8.04 -29.39 21.59
N HIS A 127 8.70 -28.27 21.27
CA HIS A 127 10.17 -28.07 21.27
C HIS A 127 10.52 -26.68 20.68
N PRO A 128 11.49 -25.95 21.25
CA PRO A 128 11.86 -24.61 20.81
C PRO A 128 12.94 -24.67 19.73
N VAL A 129 12.82 -23.85 18.68
CA VAL A 129 13.97 -23.49 17.83
C VAL A 129 14.25 -22.01 18.05
N MET A 130 15.26 -21.74 18.88
CA MET A 130 15.90 -20.43 18.96
C MET A 130 16.72 -20.21 17.68
N ALA A 131 16.36 -19.20 16.89
CA ALA A 131 17.26 -18.62 15.91
C ALA A 131 17.77 -17.27 16.48
N THR A 132 18.97 -17.30 17.03
CA THR A 132 19.72 -16.11 17.44
C THR A 132 20.37 -15.51 16.19
N VAL A 133 20.02 -14.28 15.83
CA VAL A 133 20.80 -13.46 14.90
C VAL A 133 21.59 -12.47 15.73
N ARG A 134 22.92 -12.56 15.67
CA ARG A 134 23.84 -11.55 16.22
C ARG A 134 24.29 -10.63 15.09
N TRP A 135 24.36 -9.34 15.39
CA TRP A 135 25.10 -8.35 14.63
C TRP A 135 26.61 -8.54 14.84
#